data_AF-A0A7S1ESL0-F1
#
_entry.id   AF-A0A7S1ESL0-F1
#
_cell.length_a   1.000
_cell.length_b   1.000
_cell.length_c   1.000
_cell.angle_alpha   90.00
_cell.angle_beta   90.00
_cell.angle_gamma   90.00
#
_symmetry.space_group_name_H-M   'P 1'
#
loop_
_entity.id
_entity.type
_entity.pdbx_description
1 polymer ?
#
loop_
_entity_poly.entity_id
_entity_poly.type
_entity_poly.pdbx_seq_one_letter_code
_entity_poly.pdbx_strand_id
1 'polypeptide(L)'
;ARYLSSAYGDQAWKIAKKVQEKKKLKESGDERLCKGYPWLEAEISYAIDEEMCLTIVDFIGRRVRMCFVDTEATRSALLRIADVMEKKLNWTSDQKHTQIQNAIHFIDTFTPSSSPE
;
A
#
# COMPACT_ATOMS: atom_id res chain seq x y z
N ALA A 1 -10.27 -14.25 -3.65
CA ALA A 1 -10.99 -13.91 -4.91
C ALA A 1 -12.01 -12.78 -4.72
N ARG A 2 -12.96 -12.87 -3.76
CA ARG A 2 -14.04 -11.87 -3.60
C ARG A 2 -13.56 -10.41 -3.40
N TYR A 3 -12.52 -10.18 -2.60
CA TYR A 3 -11.96 -8.84 -2.37
C TYR A 3 -11.51 -8.16 -3.68
N LEU A 4 -10.58 -8.78 -4.43
CA LEU A 4 -10.03 -8.17 -5.64
C LEU A 4 -11.12 -7.91 -6.68
N SER A 5 -12.07 -8.84 -6.85
CA SER A 5 -13.20 -8.63 -7.76
C SER A 5 -14.08 -7.46 -7.35
N SER A 6 -14.26 -7.22 -6.05
CA SER A 6 -15.05 -6.09 -5.55
C SER A 6 -14.30 -4.76 -5.67
N ALA A 7 -12.98 -4.77 -5.49
CA ALA A 7 -12.16 -3.56 -5.50
C ALA A 7 -11.75 -3.12 -6.92
N TYR A 8 -11.46 -4.08 -7.80
CA TYR A 8 -10.87 -3.83 -9.13
C TYR A 8 -11.70 -4.35 -10.30
N GLY A 9 -12.87 -4.96 -10.04
CA GLY A 9 -13.78 -5.43 -11.08
C GLY A 9 -13.10 -6.37 -12.08
N ASP A 10 -13.21 -6.02 -13.35
CA ASP A 10 -12.63 -6.73 -14.50
C ASP A 10 -11.09 -6.69 -14.53
N GLN A 11 -10.44 -5.79 -13.79
CA GLN A 11 -8.98 -5.70 -13.71
C GLN A 11 -8.37 -6.58 -12.60
N ALA A 12 -9.20 -7.19 -11.75
CA ALA A 12 -8.77 -8.02 -10.62
C ALA A 12 -7.77 -9.13 -10.99
N TRP A 13 -7.88 -9.68 -12.20
CA TRP A 13 -6.97 -10.73 -12.69
C TRP A 13 -5.53 -10.23 -12.89
N LYS A 14 -5.31 -8.95 -13.21
CA LYS A 14 -3.97 -8.37 -13.36
C LYS A 14 -3.21 -8.43 -12.04
N ILE A 15 -3.87 -8.12 -10.93
CA ILE A 15 -3.30 -8.21 -9.59
C ILE A 15 -3.04 -9.68 -9.23
N ALA A 16 -3.99 -10.57 -9.50
CA ALA A 16 -3.81 -12.01 -9.26
C ALA A 16 -2.62 -12.58 -10.04
N LYS A 17 -2.40 -12.12 -11.28
CA LYS A 17 -1.24 -12.48 -12.10
C LYS A 17 0.07 -12.00 -11.45
N LYS A 18 0.15 -10.75 -11.00
CA LYS A 18 1.33 -10.21 -10.30
C LYS A 18 1.65 -10.99 -9.02
N VAL A 19 0.64 -11.40 -8.25
CA VAL A 19 0.83 -12.28 -7.08
C VAL A 19 1.47 -13.61 -7.49
N GLN A 20 0.97 -14.24 -8.56
CA GLN A 20 1.51 -15.51 -9.04
C GLN A 20 2.95 -15.37 -9.56
N GLU A 21 3.26 -14.30 -10.29
CA GLU A 21 4.61 -13.99 -10.78
C GLU A 21 5.59 -13.84 -9.60
N LYS A 22 5.21 -13.08 -8.58
CA LYS A 22 6.02 -12.93 -7.36
C LYS A 22 6.30 -14.27 -6.67
N LYS A 23 5.28 -15.13 -6.56
CA LYS A 23 5.43 -16.50 -6.00
C LYS A 23 6.38 -17.36 -6.83
N LYS A 24 6.31 -17.27 -8.16
CA LYS A 24 7.22 -18.01 -9.06
C LYS A 24 8.67 -17.56 -8.91
N LEU A 25 8.89 -16.25 -8.73
CA LEU A 25 10.23 -15.68 -8.51
C LEU A 25 10.79 -15.96 -7.11
N LYS A 26 10.01 -16.60 -6.22
CA LYS A 26 10.38 -16.88 -4.82
C LYS A 26 10.89 -15.63 -4.10
N GLU A 27 10.34 -14.47 -4.44
CA GLU A 27 10.72 -13.23 -3.77
C GLU A 27 10.28 -13.28 -2.31
N SER A 28 11.21 -13.01 -1.41
CA SER A 28 10.96 -12.97 0.03
C SER A 28 9.99 -11.85 0.39
N GLY A 29 8.97 -12.17 1.19
CA GLY A 29 8.01 -11.21 1.73
C GLY A 29 6.60 -11.79 1.83
N ASP A 30 5.79 -11.22 2.71
CA ASP A 30 4.40 -11.60 2.83
C ASP A 30 3.60 -11.14 1.60
N GLU A 31 2.60 -11.95 1.22
CA GLU A 31 1.65 -11.59 0.16
C GLU A 31 0.77 -10.40 0.58
N ARG A 32 0.54 -10.26 1.90
CA ARG A 32 -0.33 -9.25 2.51
C ARG A 32 0.49 -8.14 3.15
N LEU A 33 -0.04 -6.91 3.12
CA LEU A 33 0.57 -5.76 3.78
C LEU A 33 0.36 -5.74 5.29
N CYS A 34 -0.81 -6.19 5.75
CA CYS A 34 -1.15 -6.30 7.17
C CYS A 34 -1.87 -7.63 7.43
N LYS A 35 -1.55 -8.28 8.55
CA LYS A 35 -2.29 -9.46 9.01
C LYS A 35 -3.73 -9.06 9.34
N GLY A 36 -4.70 -9.89 8.95
CA GLY A 36 -6.13 -9.62 9.17
C GLY A 36 -6.79 -8.76 8.09
N TYR A 37 -6.01 -8.14 7.20
CA TYR A 37 -6.53 -7.27 6.15
C TYR A 37 -6.43 -7.90 4.75
N PRO A 38 -7.34 -7.55 3.82
CA PRO A 38 -7.35 -8.11 2.48
C PRO A 38 -6.22 -7.57 1.59
N TRP A 39 -5.57 -6.47 1.98
CA TRP A 39 -4.59 -5.72 1.21
C TRP A 39 -3.32 -6.53 0.92
N LEU A 40 -2.91 -6.49 -0.34
CA LEU A 40 -1.83 -7.26 -0.93
C LEU A 40 -0.70 -6.33 -1.36
N GLU A 41 0.53 -6.81 -1.24
CA GLU A 41 1.68 -6.07 -1.74
C GLU A 41 1.63 -5.88 -3.27
N ALA A 42 1.05 -6.84 -3.98
CA ALA A 42 0.88 -6.78 -5.44
C ALA A 42 0.00 -5.59 -5.90
N GLU A 43 -0.88 -5.09 -5.03
CA GLU A 43 -1.67 -3.89 -5.32
C GLU A 43 -0.78 -2.65 -5.48
N ILE A 44 0.36 -2.56 -4.78
CA ILE A 44 1.31 -1.45 -4.93
C ILE A 44 1.88 -1.44 -6.34
N SER A 45 2.35 -2.60 -6.81
CA SER A 45 2.90 -2.74 -8.16
C SER A 45 1.86 -2.43 -9.24
N TYR A 46 0.64 -2.92 -9.06
CA TYR A 46 -0.47 -2.62 -9.97
C TYR A 46 -0.79 -1.12 -9.98
N ALA A 47 -0.91 -0.50 -8.81
CA ALA A 47 -1.22 0.91 -8.70
C ALA A 47 -0.14 1.80 -9.37
N ILE A 48 1.14 1.45 -9.23
CA ILE A 48 2.23 2.16 -9.90
C ILE A 48 2.14 1.99 -11.43
N ASP A 49 2.05 0.75 -11.90
CA ASP A 49 2.17 0.43 -13.33
C ASP A 49 0.93 0.88 -14.14
N GLU A 50 -0.26 0.74 -13.57
CA GLU A 50 -1.53 0.85 -14.29
C GLU A 50 -2.36 2.06 -13.85
N GLU A 51 -2.10 2.58 -12.65
CA GLU A 51 -2.92 3.64 -12.06
C GLU A 51 -2.15 4.94 -11.78
N MET A 52 -0.88 5.04 -12.21
CA MET A 52 -0.02 6.21 -12.01
C MET A 52 0.12 6.60 -10.53
N CYS A 53 0.17 5.61 -9.64
CA CYS A 53 0.37 5.84 -8.21
C CYS A 53 1.85 6.14 -7.91
N LEU A 54 2.18 7.42 -7.74
CA LEU A 54 3.56 7.89 -7.56
C LEU A 54 3.90 8.34 -6.13
N THR A 55 2.96 8.25 -5.18
CA THR A 55 3.20 8.64 -3.77
C THR A 55 2.55 7.65 -2.81
N ILE A 56 3.09 7.54 -1.59
CA ILE A 56 2.49 6.68 -0.56
C ILE A 56 1.08 7.17 -0.20
N VAL A 57 0.89 8.49 -0.12
CA VAL A 57 -0.41 9.11 0.16
C VAL A 57 -1.46 8.75 -0.91
N ASP A 58 -1.11 8.74 -2.20
CA ASP A 58 -2.04 8.31 -3.25
C ASP A 58 -2.44 6.84 -3.06
N PHE A 59 -1.47 5.97 -2.73
CA PHE A 59 -1.72 4.56 -2.50
C PHE A 59 -2.69 4.32 -1.33
N ILE A 60 -2.32 4.80 -0.13
CA ILE A 60 -3.07 4.53 1.11
C ILE A 60 -4.39 5.30 1.16
N GLY A 61 -4.49 6.44 0.49
CA GLY A 61 -5.66 7.32 0.53
C GLY A 61 -6.63 7.16 -0.64
N ARG A 62 -6.18 6.75 -1.82
CA ARG A 62 -7.04 6.75 -3.02
C ARG A 62 -7.19 5.39 -3.69
N ARG A 63 -6.09 4.63 -3.79
CA ARG A 63 -6.07 3.33 -4.48
C ARG A 63 -6.63 2.21 -3.62
N VAL A 64 -6.09 2.05 -2.42
CA VAL A 64 -6.51 0.99 -1.48
C VAL A 64 -7.36 1.54 -0.34
N ARG A 65 -7.25 2.85 -0.06
CA ARG A 65 -8.04 3.56 0.97
C ARG A 65 -7.86 2.98 2.38
N MET A 66 -6.67 2.43 2.66
CA MET A 66 -6.33 1.79 3.94
C MET A 66 -6.56 2.73 5.13
N CYS A 67 -6.19 4.01 4.99
CA CYS A 67 -6.24 4.99 6.08
C CYS A 67 -7.66 5.30 6.58
N PHE A 68 -8.69 5.07 5.75
CA PHE A 68 -10.09 5.23 6.12
C PHE A 68 -10.66 4.01 6.83
N VAL A 69 -10.01 2.85 6.69
CA VAL A 69 -10.46 1.58 7.28
C VAL A 69 -9.83 1.40 8.66
N ASP A 70 -8.52 1.54 8.76
CA ASP A 70 -7.78 1.43 10.01
C ASP A 70 -6.45 2.19 9.90
N THR A 71 -6.32 3.27 10.67
CA THR A 71 -5.14 4.14 10.69
C THR A 71 -3.92 3.43 11.28
N GLU A 72 -4.09 2.60 12.32
CA GLU A 72 -3.01 1.89 12.99
C GLU A 72 -2.46 0.77 12.10
N ALA A 73 -3.34 -0.02 11.49
CA ALA A 73 -2.93 -1.01 10.50
C ALA A 73 -2.20 -0.34 9.33
N THR A 74 -2.71 0.80 8.83
CA THR A 74 -2.05 1.55 7.76
C THR A 74 -0.64 2.00 8.16
N ARG A 75 -0.45 2.54 9.39
CA ARG A 75 0.88 2.91 9.91
C ARG A 75 1.81 1.70 9.94
N SER A 76 1.33 0.55 10.40
CA SER A 76 2.15 -0.68 10.48
C SER A 76 2.66 -1.16 9.11
N ALA A 77 1.93 -0.88 8.03
CA ALA A 77 2.32 -1.24 6.67
C ALA A 77 3.24 -0.21 5.99
N LEU A 78 3.39 1.01 6.52
CA LEU A 78 4.07 2.12 5.82
C LEU A 78 5.49 1.78 5.38
N LEU A 79 6.28 1.15 6.26
CA LEU A 79 7.66 0.79 5.95
C LEU A 79 7.72 -0.20 4.78
N ARG A 80 6.83 -1.20 4.78
CA ARG A 80 6.76 -2.18 3.70
C ARG A 80 6.30 -1.55 2.39
N ILE A 81 5.30 -0.66 2.43
CA ILE A 81 4.84 0.09 1.24
C ILE A 81 6.01 0.92 0.69
N ALA A 82 6.71 1.65 1.55
CA ALA A 82 7.83 2.48 1.16
C ALA A 82 8.97 1.68 0.53
N ASP A 83 9.33 0.51 1.07
CA ASP A 83 10.35 -0.37 0.49
C ASP A 83 10.01 -0.84 -0.92
N VAL A 84 8.75 -1.16 -1.16
CA VAL A 84 8.28 -1.65 -2.46
C VAL A 84 8.22 -0.51 -3.47
N MET A 85 7.69 0.64 -3.07
CA MET A 85 7.62 1.83 -3.93
C MET A 85 9.01 2.39 -4.24
N GLU A 86 9.92 2.41 -3.27
CA GLU A 86 11.32 2.86 -3.46
C GLU A 86 11.99 2.05 -4.57
N LYS A 87 11.94 0.72 -4.49
CA LYS A 87 12.55 -0.16 -5.49
C LYS A 87 11.96 0.02 -6.88
N LYS A 88 10.66 0.31 -6.95
CA LYS A 88 9.92 0.35 -8.21
C LYS A 88 10.00 1.73 -8.89
N LEU A 89 10.09 2.80 -8.10
CA LEU A 89 10.18 4.18 -8.56
C LEU A 89 11.61 4.74 -8.49
N ASN A 90 12.58 3.94 -8.06
CA ASN A 90 13.98 4.31 -7.85
C ASN A 90 14.14 5.55 -6.97
N TRP A 91 13.45 5.56 -5.83
CA TRP A 91 13.58 6.66 -4.87
C TRP A 91 14.94 6.66 -4.19
N THR A 92 15.44 7.86 -3.90
CA THR A 92 16.54 8.03 -2.95
C THR A 92 16.05 7.82 -1.51
N SER A 93 16.97 7.58 -0.58
CA SER A 93 16.65 7.50 0.85
C SER A 93 15.89 8.73 1.36
N ASP A 94 16.25 9.92 0.87
CA ASP A 94 15.60 11.18 1.26
C ASP A 94 14.17 11.28 0.71
N GLN A 95 13.95 10.83 -0.53
CA GLN A 95 12.61 10.76 -1.12
C GLN A 95 11.74 9.77 -0.35
N LYS A 96 12.26 8.59 -0.04
CA LYS A 96 11.56 7.60 0.78
C LYS A 96 11.20 8.15 2.15
N HIS A 97 12.14 8.81 2.83
CA HIS A 97 11.89 9.44 4.12
C HIS A 97 10.78 10.49 4.03
N THR A 98 10.85 11.38 3.02
CA THR A 98 9.84 12.42 2.77
C THR A 98 8.46 11.80 2.51
N GLN A 99 8.39 10.72 1.72
CA GLN A 99 7.15 10.00 1.44
C GLN A 99 6.53 9.40 2.70
N ILE A 100 7.35 8.81 3.58
CA ILE A 100 6.90 8.27 4.86
C ILE A 100 6.37 9.39 5.77
N GLN A 101 7.10 10.51 5.91
CA GLN A 101 6.65 11.64 6.74
C GLN A 101 5.32 12.21 6.25
N ASN A 102 5.19 12.41 4.93
CA ASN A 102 3.93 12.88 4.33
C ASN A 102 2.79 11.90 4.58
N ALA A 103 3.04 10.59 4.50
CA ALA A 103 2.05 9.57 4.78
C ALA A 103 1.64 9.54 6.26
N ILE A 104 2.58 9.69 7.20
CA ILE A 104 2.30 9.78 8.64
C ILE A 104 1.40 10.99 8.90
N HIS A 105 1.78 12.17 8.40
CA HIS A 105 0.98 13.38 8.55
C HIS A 105 -0.42 13.23 7.97
N PHE A 106 -0.54 12.60 6.80
CA PHE A 106 -1.84 12.33 6.18
C PHE A 106 -2.70 11.40 7.05
N ILE A 107 -2.14 10.34 7.62
CA ILE A 107 -2.86 9.44 8.53
C ILE A 107 -3.28 10.17 9.81
N ASP A 108 -2.43 11.06 10.35
CA ASP A 108 -2.73 11.84 11.55
C ASP A 108 -4.00 12.69 11.38
N THR A 109 -4.31 13.15 10.15
CA THR A 109 -5.55 13.90 9.87
C THR A 109 -6.84 13.09 10.07
N PHE A 110 -6.74 11.76 10.14
CA PHE A 110 -7.87 10.85 10.39
C PHE A 110 -7.89 10.26 11.80
N THR A 111 -6.82 10.46 12.58
CA THR A 111 -6.82 10.06 13.98
C THR A 111 -7.37 11.20 14.83
N PRO A 112 -8.35 10.94 15.73
CA PRO A 112 -8.77 11.97 16.67
C PRO A 112 -7.58 12.37 17.53
N SER A 113 -7.38 13.68 17.74
CA SER A 113 -6.43 14.17 18.72
C SER A 113 -6.81 13.54 20.06
N SER A 114 -5.99 12.64 20.58
CA SER A 114 -6.12 12.19 21.95
C SER A 114 -5.87 13.41 22.84
N SER A 115 -6.95 14.12 23.18
CA SER A 115 -6.96 15.04 24.29
C SER A 115 -6.53 14.25 25.51
N PRO A 116 -5.48 14.67 26.24
CA PRO A 116 -5.23 14.09 27.55
C PRO A 116 -6.43 14.44 28.42
N GLU A 117 -7.16 13.42 28.88
CA GLU A 117 -8.10 13.54 30.01
C GLU A 117 -7.35 13.90 31.30
#